data_AF-A0A520IZA4-F1
#
_entry.id   AF-A0A520IZA4-F1
#
_cell.length_a   1.000
_cell.length_b   1.000
_cell.length_c   1.000
_cell.angle_alpha   90.00
_cell.angle_beta   90.00
_cell.angle_gamma   90.00
#
_symmetry.space_group_name_H-M   'P 1'
#
loop_
_entity.id
_entity.type
_entity.pdbx_description
1 polymer ?
#
loop_
_entity_poly.entity_id
_entity_poly.type
_entity_poly.pdbx_seq_one_letter_code
_entity_poly.pdbx_strand_id
1 'polypeptide(L)' 'MKKSLVIFGLVLSSIHLVAQQLPMLPSMQPAYTNQTRDLSGKPGKNYWQNKANYALKADFNPDTRLLKGTE' A
#
# COMPACT_ATOMS: atom_id res chain seq x y z
N MET A 1 42.84 -9.09 -17.46
CA MET A 1 42.53 -9.41 -16.04
C MET A 1 42.08 -8.18 -15.24
N LYS A 2 42.88 -7.12 -15.12
CA LYS A 2 42.54 -5.91 -14.33
C LYS A 2 41.23 -5.23 -14.74
N LYS A 3 40.95 -5.10 -16.04
CA LYS A 3 39.69 -4.54 -16.57
C LYS A 3 38.45 -5.39 -16.22
N SER A 4 38.60 -6.72 -16.21
CA SER A 4 37.52 -7.64 -15.84
C SER A 4 37.18 -7.56 -14.35
N LEU A 5 38.18 -7.29 -13.50
CA LEU A 5 38.00 -7.11 -12.07
C LEU A 5 37.24 -5.81 -11.75
N VAL A 6 37.51 -4.73 -12.50
CA VAL A 6 36.79 -3.45 -12.37
C VAL A 6 35.33 -3.59 -12.79
N ILE A 7 35.07 -4.28 -13.91
CA ILE A 7 33.70 -4.55 -14.37
C ILE A 7 32.94 -5.40 -13.34
N PHE A 8 33.58 -6.42 -12.78
CA PHE A 8 32.98 -7.27 -11.74
C PHE A 8 32.64 -6.48 -10.47
N GLY A 9 33.52 -5.57 -10.05
CA GLY A 9 33.25 -4.67 -8.91
C GLY A 9 32.09 -3.69 -9.15
N LEU A 10 31.92 -3.20 -10.38
CA LEU A 10 30.80 -2.32 -10.76
C LEU A 10 29.44 -3.05 -10.78
N VAL A 11 29.41 -4.34 -11.13
CA VAL A 11 28.16 -5.15 -11.09
C VAL A 11 27.78 -5.50 -9.64
N LEU A 12 28.76 -5.69 -8.76
CA LEU A 12 28.53 -5.95 -7.34
C LEU A 12 28.03 -4.73 -6.56
N SER A 13 28.23 -3.49 -7.04
CA SER A 13 27.69 -2.31 -6.35
C SER A 13 26.22 -2.02 -6.70
N SER A 14 25.70 -2.58 -7.79
CA SER A 14 24.30 -2.37 -8.22
C SER A 14 23.24 -3.13 -7.40
N ILE A 15 23.63 -4.01 -6.46
CA ILE A 15 22.69 -4.82 -5.66
C ILE A 15 22.05 -4.06 -4.48
N HIS A 16 22.44 -2.80 -4.22
CA HIS A 16 21.95 -2.02 -3.08
C HIS A 16 21.03 -0.85 -3.49
N LEU A 17 20.15 -1.05 -4.46
CA LEU A 17 19.06 -0.11 -4.74
C LEU A 17 17.93 -0.30 -3.72
N VAL A 18 18.11 0.28 -2.53
CA VAL A 18 17.01 0.44 -1.55
C VAL A 18 16.14 1.60 -2.03
N ALA A 19 14.85 1.36 -2.24
CA ALA A 19 13.91 2.41 -2.61
C ALA A 19 13.87 3.51 -1.53
N GLN A 20 13.72 4.77 -1.95
CA GLN A 20 13.62 5.88 -1.01
C GLN A 20 12.36 5.75 -0.15
N GLN A 21 12.51 5.99 1.15
CA GLN A 21 11.37 6.05 2.06
C GLN A 21 10.52 7.27 1.71
N LEU A 22 9.21 7.09 1.52
CA LEU A 22 8.33 8.21 1.22
C LEU A 22 8.35 9.22 2.37
N PRO A 23 8.47 10.54 2.08
CA PRO A 23 8.33 11.57 3.10
C PRO A 23 6.98 11.44 3.79
N MET A 24 7.00 11.38 5.12
CA MET A 24 5.79 11.31 5.92
C MET A 24 5.22 12.71 6.14
N LEU A 25 3.94 12.88 5.83
CA LEU A 25 3.22 14.12 6.12
C LEU A 25 3.05 14.27 7.64
N PRO A 26 3.28 15.46 8.23
CA PRO A 26 3.09 15.68 9.67
C PRO A 26 1.70 15.32 10.18
N SER A 27 0.67 15.48 9.34
CA SER A 27 -0.71 15.09 9.64
C SER A 27 -0.92 13.58 9.79
N MET A 28 -0.04 12.75 9.23
CA MET A 28 -0.08 11.29 9.34
C MET A 28 0.68 10.78 10.57
N GLN A 29 1.60 11.58 11.13
CA GLN A 29 2.39 11.21 12.30
C GLN A 29 1.53 10.69 13.46
N PRO A 30 0.41 11.34 13.84
CA PRO A 30 -0.41 10.86 14.95
C PRO A 30 -1.01 9.47 14.69
N ALA A 31 -1.34 9.14 13.43
CA ALA A 31 -1.94 7.85 13.09
C ALA A 31 -0.96 6.68 13.32
N TYR A 32 0.33 6.91 13.04
CA TYR A 32 1.37 5.91 13.29
C TYR A 32 1.78 5.86 14.76
N THR A 33 1.95 7.02 15.41
CA THR A 33 2.29 7.11 16.84
C THR A 33 1.20 6.47 17.71
N ASN A 34 -0.06 6.71 17.39
CA ASN A 34 -1.20 6.09 18.11
C ASN A 34 -1.52 4.68 17.62
N GLN A 35 -0.77 4.16 16.64
CA GLN A 35 -0.89 2.79 16.11
C GLN A 35 -2.29 2.48 15.54
N THR A 36 -2.98 3.51 15.04
CA THR A 36 -4.25 3.37 14.30
C THR A 36 -3.99 3.08 12.82
N ARG A 37 -2.80 3.36 12.29
CA ARG A 37 -2.33 2.85 10.99
C ARG A 37 -0.89 2.36 11.09
N ASP A 38 -0.52 1.42 10.22
CA ASP A 38 0.89 1.04 10.02
C ASP A 38 1.52 1.75 8.82
N LEU A 39 2.84 1.65 8.66
CA LEU A 39 3.57 2.30 7.55
C LEU A 39 3.20 1.75 6.16
N SER A 40 2.54 0.60 6.07
CA SER A 40 1.97 0.09 4.82
C SER A 40 0.61 0.71 4.49
N GLY A 41 0.05 1.50 5.40
CA GLY A 41 -1.26 2.15 5.28
C GLY A 41 -2.41 1.29 5.79
N LYS A 42 -2.17 0.07 6.27
CA LYS A 42 -3.22 -0.81 6.80
C LYS A 42 -3.70 -0.32 8.17
N PRO A 43 -4.94 -0.67 8.57
CA PRO A 43 -5.40 -0.50 9.95
C PRO A 43 -4.39 -1.08 10.94
N GLY A 44 -3.95 -0.25 11.89
CA GLY A 44 -3.02 -0.66 12.94
C GLY A 44 -3.73 -1.40 14.08
N LYS A 45 -2.96 -1.89 15.06
CA LYS A 45 -3.49 -2.67 16.19
C LYS A 45 -4.53 -1.92 17.04
N ASN A 46 -4.47 -0.59 17.08
CA ASN A 46 -5.40 0.25 17.84
C ASN A 46 -6.55 0.79 16.96
N TYR A 47 -6.64 0.36 15.70
CA TYR A 47 -7.71 0.79 14.81
C TYR A 47 -8.99 -0.01 15.09
N TRP A 48 -10.04 0.69 15.48
CA TRP A 48 -11.36 0.08 15.65
C TRP A 48 -11.96 -0.28 14.29
N GLN A 49 -12.33 -1.55 14.11
CA GLN A 49 -12.95 -2.05 12.89
C GLN A 49 -14.31 -2.65 13.21
N ASN A 50 -15.38 -2.04 12.69
CA ASN A 50 -16.70 -2.64 12.68
C ASN A 50 -16.85 -3.54 11.44
N LYS A 51 -17.51 -4.69 11.61
CA LYS A 51 -17.79 -5.64 10.53
C LYS A 51 -19.26 -6.02 10.60
N ALA A 52 -19.88 -6.12 9.43
CA ALA A 52 -21.23 -6.61 9.25
C ALA A 52 -21.29 -7.49 7.99
N ASN A 53 -22.23 -8.42 7.98
CA ASN A 53 -22.49 -9.31 6.85
C ASN A 53 -23.81 -8.90 6.20
N TYR A 54 -23.77 -8.59 4.91
CA TYR A 54 -24.96 -8.22 4.12
C TYR A 54 -25.10 -9.13 2.91
N ALA A 55 -26.34 -9.42 2.52
CA ALA A 55 -26.66 -10.25 1.35
C ALA A 55 -27.19 -9.37 0.21
N LEU A 56 -26.29 -8.63 -0.44
CA LEU A 56 -26.67 -7.69 -1.49
C LEU A 56 -27.08 -8.41 -2.78
N LYS A 57 -28.22 -8.03 -3.35
CA LYS A 57 -28.60 -8.34 -4.74
C LYS A 57 -28.46 -7.07 -5.57
N ALA A 58 -27.61 -7.08 -6.59
CA ALA A 58 -27.38 -5.92 -7.44
C ALA A 58 -27.45 -6.29 -8.94
N ASP A 59 -27.97 -5.36 -9.73
CA ASP A 59 -28.04 -5.40 -11.19
C ASP A 59 -27.48 -4.09 -11.76
N PHE A 60 -26.46 -4.19 -12.63
CA PHE A 60 -25.81 -3.04 -13.26
C PHE A 60 -25.92 -3.12 -14.77
N ASN A 61 -26.52 -2.08 -15.35
CA ASN A 61 -26.62 -1.91 -16.79
C ASN A 61 -25.50 -0.98 -17.29
N PRO A 62 -24.51 -1.47 -18.06
CA PRO A 62 -23.35 -0.67 -18.48
C PRO A 62 -23.69 0.40 -19.53
N ASP A 63 -24.67 0.16 -20.39
CA ASP A 63 -25.05 1.07 -21.48
C ASP A 63 -25.73 2.33 -20.93
N THR A 64 -26.58 2.15 -19.93
CA THR A 64 -27.31 3.25 -19.25
C THR A 64 -26.60 3.76 -18.00
N ARG A 65 -25.60 3.02 -17.51
CA ARG A 65 -24.91 3.22 -16.22
C ARG A 65 -25.85 3.15 -15.01
N LEU A 66 -26.98 2.46 -15.13
CA LEU A 66 -27.97 2.34 -14.07
C LEU A 66 -27.62 1.14 -13.17
N LEU A 67 -27.50 1.40 -11.87
CA LEU A 67 -27.34 0.39 -10.82
C LEU A 67 -28.63 0.28 -10.01
N LYS A 68 -29.15 -0.94 -9.84
CA LYS A 68 -30.32 -1.25 -8.99
C LYS A 68 -29.98 -2.39 -8.05
N GLY A 69 -30.64 -2.45 -6.89
CA GLY A 69 -30.42 -3.54 -5.95
C GLY A 69 -31.30 -3.49 -4.71
N THR A 70 -31.20 -4.52 -3.88
CA THR A 70 -31.85 -4.67 -2.57
C THR A 70 -30.87 -5.33 -1.59
N GLU A 71 -31.02 -5.02 -0.29
CA GLU A 71 -30.25 -5.63 0.82
C GLU A 71 -30.89 -6.91 1.36
#